data_AF-A0A2X3EWE8-F1
#
_entry.id   AF-A0A2X3EWE8-F1
#
_cell.length_a   1.000
_cell.length_b   1.000
_cell.length_c   1.000
_cell.angle_alpha   90.00
_cell.angle_beta   90.00
_cell.angle_gamma   90.00
#
_symmetry.space_group_name_H-M   'P 1'
#
loop_
_entity.id
_entity.type
_entity.pdbx_description
1 polymer ?
#
loop_
_entity_poly.entity_id
_entity_poly.type
_entity_poly.pdbx_seq_one_letter_code
_entity_poly.pdbx_strand_id
1 'polypeptide(L)'
;MSREEMDQLGWDSCDIILVTGDAYVDHPSFGMAICGRMLEAQGFRVGIISQPDWNSKDDFMRLGKPNLFFGVTAGNMDSMINRYTADRKLRHDDAYTAGNVAGKRPDRATLVYTSAVKRRGKMCR
;
A
#
# COMPACT_ATOMS: atom_id res chain seq x y z
N MET A 1 -6.43 -2.28 8.58
CA MET A 1 -5.32 -2.90 9.34
C MET A 1 -4.46 -1.83 10.00
N SER A 2 -4.81 -1.51 11.25
CA SER A 2 -3.98 -0.75 12.20
C SER A 2 -3.21 -1.70 13.12
N ARG A 3 -2.24 -1.18 13.88
CA ARG A 3 -1.54 -1.98 14.90
C ARG A 3 -2.51 -2.47 15.99
N GLU A 4 -3.48 -1.65 16.35
CA GLU A 4 -4.53 -1.98 17.33
C GLU A 4 -5.40 -3.16 16.84
N GLU A 5 -5.71 -3.21 15.53
CA GLU A 5 -6.42 -4.35 14.93
C GLU A 5 -5.57 -5.62 14.96
N MET A 6 -4.24 -5.53 14.81
CA MET A 6 -3.35 -6.68 14.99
C MET A 6 -3.36 -7.18 16.45
N ASP A 7 -3.34 -6.27 17.42
CA ASP A 7 -3.38 -6.62 18.84
C ASP A 7 -4.70 -7.32 19.20
N GLN A 8 -5.84 -6.86 18.65
CA GLN A 8 -7.14 -7.52 18.80
C GLN A 8 -7.18 -8.93 18.20
N LEU A 9 -6.47 -9.15 17.10
CA LEU A 9 -6.32 -10.46 16.45
C LEU A 9 -5.26 -11.35 17.14
N GLY A 10 -4.55 -10.83 18.14
CA GLY A 10 -3.44 -11.51 18.82
C GLY A 10 -2.20 -11.70 17.93
N TRP A 11 -2.04 -10.86 16.91
CA TRP A 11 -0.93 -10.94 15.96
C TRP A 11 0.26 -10.10 16.45
N ASP A 12 1.38 -10.76 16.73
CA ASP A 12 2.65 -10.10 17.04
C ASP A 12 3.30 -9.43 15.81
N SER A 13 3.02 -9.98 14.62
CA SER A 13 3.63 -9.63 13.34
C SER A 13 2.75 -10.06 12.16
N CYS A 14 2.92 -9.41 11.01
CA CYS A 14 2.33 -9.87 9.75
C CYS A 14 3.33 -10.78 9.01
N ASP A 15 2.84 -11.79 8.32
CA ASP A 15 3.68 -12.62 7.45
C ASP A 15 3.95 -11.89 6.13
N ILE A 16 2.95 -11.21 5.59
CA ILE A 16 3.03 -10.46 4.34
C ILE A 16 2.45 -9.07 4.58
N ILE A 17 3.12 -8.03 4.08
CA ILE A 17 2.59 -6.66 4.11
C ILE A 17 2.45 -6.15 2.68
N LEU A 18 1.23 -5.78 2.29
CA LEU A 18 0.91 -5.23 0.99
C LEU A 18 0.86 -3.70 1.07
N VAL A 19 1.63 -3.03 0.23
CA VAL A 19 1.67 -1.58 0.08
C VAL A 19 0.99 -1.20 -1.22
N THR A 20 -0.01 -0.31 -1.14
CA THR A 20 -0.81 0.11 -2.31
C THR A 20 -0.90 1.62 -2.42
N GLY A 21 -0.93 2.12 -3.65
CA GLY A 21 -1.14 3.54 -3.96
C GLY A 21 -2.61 3.98 -3.96
N ASP A 22 -3.55 3.06 -3.84
CA ASP A 22 -4.97 3.35 -3.66
C ASP A 22 -5.36 3.35 -2.18
N ALA A 23 -6.48 4.01 -1.87
CA ALA A 23 -7.19 3.79 -0.63
C ALA A 23 -7.60 2.31 -0.52
N TYR A 24 -7.53 1.76 0.69
CA TYR A 24 -7.98 0.40 0.92
C TYR A 24 -9.51 0.34 0.90
N VAL A 25 -10.05 -0.46 -0.01
CA VAL A 25 -11.46 -0.84 -0.08
C VAL A 25 -11.52 -2.34 -0.26
N ASP A 26 -12.19 -3.03 0.66
CA ASP A 26 -12.37 -4.48 0.59
C ASP A 26 -13.47 -4.83 -0.43
N HIS A 27 -13.12 -4.76 -1.72
CA HIS A 27 -14.04 -4.99 -2.82
C HIS A 27 -13.34 -5.77 -3.96
N PRO A 28 -14.01 -6.71 -4.64
CA PRO A 28 -13.41 -7.53 -5.70
C PRO A 28 -12.88 -6.72 -6.89
N SER A 29 -13.34 -5.49 -7.10
CA SER A 29 -12.75 -4.61 -8.12
C SER A 29 -11.34 -4.09 -7.77
N PHE A 30 -10.86 -4.34 -6.56
CA PHE A 30 -9.54 -3.92 -6.09
C PHE A 30 -8.62 -5.13 -6.03
N GLY A 31 -7.63 -5.17 -6.93
CA GLY A 31 -6.72 -6.33 -7.04
C GLY A 31 -6.00 -6.66 -5.73
N MET A 32 -5.68 -5.64 -4.92
CA MET A 32 -5.03 -5.84 -3.62
C MET A 32 -5.93 -6.46 -2.56
N ALA A 33 -7.24 -6.18 -2.61
CA ALA A 33 -8.19 -6.84 -1.73
C ALA A 33 -8.27 -8.33 -2.07
N ILE A 34 -8.37 -8.68 -3.36
CA ILE A 34 -8.35 -10.08 -3.80
C ILE A 34 -7.05 -10.78 -3.39
N CYS A 35 -5.90 -10.18 -3.68
CA CYS A 35 -4.60 -10.76 -3.31
C CYS A 35 -4.48 -10.94 -1.79
N GLY A 36 -4.91 -9.95 -1.01
CA GLY A 36 -4.93 -10.03 0.45
C GLY A 36 -5.80 -11.17 0.95
N ARG A 37 -7.06 -11.22 0.52
CA ARG A 37 -8.02 -12.28 0.89
C ARG A 37 -7.57 -13.67 0.46
N MET A 38 -6.95 -13.79 -0.71
CA MET A 38 -6.42 -15.08 -1.18
C MET A 38 -5.28 -15.56 -0.27
N LEU A 39 -4.34 -14.68 0.09
CA LEU A 39 -3.25 -15.01 0.99
C LEU A 39 -3.74 -15.32 2.42
N GLU A 40 -4.73 -14.57 2.92
CA GLU A 40 -5.40 -14.86 4.20
C GLU A 40 -6.06 -16.24 4.16
N ALA A 41 -6.73 -16.60 3.06
CA ALA A 41 -7.36 -17.91 2.90
C ALA A 41 -6.35 -19.08 2.85
N GLN A 42 -5.08 -18.80 2.54
CA GLN A 42 -3.98 -19.77 2.67
C GLN A 42 -3.40 -19.83 4.09
N GLY A 43 -3.94 -19.07 5.04
CA GLY A 43 -3.52 -19.04 6.44
C GLY A 43 -2.41 -18.03 6.77
N PHE A 44 -2.06 -17.12 5.86
CA PHE A 44 -1.09 -16.07 6.15
C PHE A 44 -1.71 -14.88 6.87
N ARG A 45 -0.95 -14.24 7.76
CA ARG A 45 -1.32 -12.96 8.37
C ARG A 45 -0.95 -11.82 7.44
N VAL A 46 -1.93 -11.16 6.84
CA VAL A 46 -1.70 -10.18 5.77
C VAL A 46 -2.02 -8.77 6.24
N GLY A 47 -1.00 -7.91 6.29
CA GLY A 47 -1.14 -6.47 6.53
C GLY A 47 -1.35 -5.68 5.25
N ILE A 48 -2.12 -4.59 5.29
CA ILE A 48 -2.25 -3.66 4.16
C ILE A 48 -1.92 -2.23 4.61
N ILE A 49 -1.00 -1.59 3.88
CA ILE A 49 -0.62 -0.18 4.00
C ILE A 49 -1.10 0.54 2.74
N SER A 50 -2.18 1.32 2.88
CA SER A 50 -2.77 2.10 1.79
C SER A 50 -2.28 3.54 1.80
N GLN A 51 -1.89 4.03 0.63
CA GLN A 51 -1.45 5.41 0.37
C GLN A 51 -0.44 5.95 1.40
N PRO A 52 0.67 5.23 1.68
CA PRO A 52 1.64 5.75 2.62
C PRO A 52 2.27 7.04 2.09
N ASP A 53 2.54 7.98 2.99
CA ASP A 53 3.37 9.14 2.68
C ASP A 53 4.78 8.66 2.34
N TRP A 54 5.18 8.81 1.07
CA TRP A 54 6.47 8.35 0.56
C TRP A 54 7.66 9.12 1.16
N ASN A 55 7.43 10.31 1.71
CA ASN A 55 8.45 11.10 2.39
C ASN A 55 8.67 10.62 3.82
N SER A 56 7.63 10.07 4.45
CA SER A 56 7.71 9.51 5.80
C SER A 56 8.30 8.10 5.79
N LYS A 57 9.19 7.83 6.75
CA LYS A 57 9.74 6.48 6.95
C LYS A 57 8.77 5.60 7.74
N ASP A 58 8.08 6.21 8.70
CA ASP A 58 7.29 5.49 9.71
C ASP A 58 6.03 4.88 9.11
N ASP A 59 5.49 5.50 8.06
CA ASP A 59 4.25 5.04 7.44
C ASP A 59 4.40 3.67 6.76
N PHE A 60 5.58 3.38 6.19
CA PHE A 60 5.87 2.05 5.61
C PHE A 60 6.20 0.99 6.67
N MET A 61 6.51 1.42 7.90
CA MET A 61 6.92 0.54 9.01
C MET A 61 5.85 0.46 10.10
N ARG A 62 4.67 1.06 9.89
CA ARG A 62 3.57 1.11 10.88
C ARG A 62 3.09 -0.27 11.35
N LEU A 63 3.21 -1.29 10.49
CA LEU A 63 2.89 -2.69 10.79
C LEU A 63 4.13 -3.53 11.14
N GLY A 64 5.30 -2.91 11.27
CA GLY A 64 6.56 -3.58 11.51
C GLY A 64 7.14 -4.25 10.25
N LYS A 65 8.11 -5.14 10.47
CA LYS A 65 8.75 -5.94 9.41
C LYS A 65 7.93 -7.22 9.19
N PRO A 66 7.62 -7.60 7.94
CA PRO A 66 6.93 -8.83 7.65
C PRO A 66 7.85 -10.03 7.83
N ASN A 67 7.30 -11.19 8.18
CA ASN A 67 8.06 -12.42 8.33
C ASN A 67 8.56 -12.97 6.98
N LEU A 68 7.80 -12.75 5.90
CA LEU A 68 8.11 -13.26 4.56
C LEU A 68 8.54 -12.13 3.63
N PHE A 69 7.61 -11.25 3.23
CA PHE A 69 7.91 -10.20 2.24
C PHE A 69 6.94 -9.02 2.26
N PHE A 70 7.35 -7.95 1.58
CA PHE A 70 6.46 -6.84 1.21
C PHE A 70 5.99 -7.02 -0.23
N GLY A 71 4.67 -6.95 -0.46
CA GLY A 71 4.09 -6.82 -1.79
C GLY A 71 3.83 -5.34 -2.10
N VAL A 72 4.19 -4.85 -3.28
CA VAL A 72 4.04 -3.43 -3.63
C VAL A 72 3.25 -3.29 -4.93
N THR A 73 2.25 -2.40 -4.94
CA THR A 73 1.51 -2.04 -6.15
C THR A 73 1.30 -0.52 -6.25
N ALA A 74 1.03 -0.03 -7.46
CA ALA A 74 0.54 1.33 -7.68
C ALA A 74 -0.96 1.51 -7.36
N GLY A 75 -1.70 0.39 -7.25
CA GLY A 75 -3.17 0.37 -7.16
C GLY A 75 -3.81 -0.24 -8.41
N ASN A 76 -5.11 0.00 -8.58
CA ASN A 76 -5.92 -0.39 -9.73
C ASN A 76 -5.54 0.36 -11.01
N MET A 77 -4.97 1.56 -10.86
CA MET A 77 -4.52 2.38 -11.98
C MET A 77 -3.11 2.91 -11.73
N ASP A 78 -2.33 3.03 -12.81
CA ASP A 78 -0.98 3.59 -12.73
C ASP A 78 -1.01 5.04 -12.22
N SER A 79 -0.06 5.35 -11.34
CA SER A 79 0.05 6.66 -10.70
C SER A 79 0.21 7.84 -11.67
N MET A 80 0.89 7.64 -12.80
CA MET A 80 1.05 8.68 -13.82
C MET A 80 -0.28 8.91 -14.53
N ILE A 81 -1.01 7.85 -14.82
CA ILE A 81 -2.34 7.96 -15.44
C ILE A 81 -3.29 8.66 -14.48
N ASN A 82 -3.33 8.30 -13.19
CA ASN A 82 -4.18 9.01 -12.23
C ASN A 82 -3.84 10.51 -12.12
N ARG A 83 -2.55 10.87 -12.21
CA ARG A 83 -2.12 12.26 -12.06
C ARG A 83 -2.18 13.08 -13.34
N TYR A 84 -2.03 12.46 -14.51
CA TYR A 84 -1.87 13.14 -15.78
C TYR A 84 -2.87 12.68 -16.84
N THR A 85 -3.43 13.64 -17.56
CA THR A 85 -4.14 13.38 -18.82
C THR A 85 -3.18 12.90 -19.91
N ALA A 86 -3.71 12.40 -21.03
CA ALA A 86 -2.90 12.00 -22.19
C ALA A 86 -2.01 13.16 -22.69
N ASP A 87 -2.50 14.40 -22.60
CA ASP A 87 -1.77 15.63 -22.93
C ASP A 87 -0.85 16.12 -21.80
N ARG A 88 -0.58 15.29 -20.78
CA ARG A 88 0.25 15.60 -19.60
C ARG A 88 -0.24 16.77 -18.75
N LYS A 89 -1.51 17.16 -18.84
CA LYS A 89 -2.11 18.10 -17.88
C LYS A 89 -2.42 17.39 -16.56
N LEU A 90 -2.18 18.08 -15.44
CA LEU A 90 -2.48 17.59 -14.10
C LEU A 90 -3.98 17.39 -13.91
N ARG A 91 -4.37 16.24 -13.36
CA ARG A 91 -5.71 16.00 -12.82
C ARG A 91 -5.80 16.57 -11.41
N HIS A 92 -6.95 17.15 -11.08
CA HIS A 92 -7.21 17.75 -9.77
C HIS A 92 -7.95 16.80 -8.82
N ASP A 93 -8.37 15.65 -9.34
CA ASP A 93 -9.10 14.59 -8.65
C ASP A 93 -8.39 13.23 -8.81
N ASP A 94 -8.54 12.37 -7.81
CA ASP A 94 -8.07 10.99 -7.84
C ASP A 94 -9.16 10.05 -7.30
N ALA A 95 -9.83 9.34 -8.21
CA ALA A 95 -10.98 8.49 -7.91
C ALA A 95 -10.68 7.32 -6.95
N TYR A 96 -9.41 6.97 -6.75
CA TYR A 96 -8.99 5.90 -5.85
C TYR A 96 -8.33 6.41 -4.57
N THR A 97 -8.42 7.72 -4.32
CA THR A 97 -8.02 8.34 -3.05
C THR A 97 -9.24 8.69 -2.22
N ALA A 98 -9.17 8.49 -0.91
CA ALA A 98 -10.25 8.89 -0.01
C ALA A 98 -10.56 10.39 -0.16
N GLY A 99 -11.81 10.73 -0.45
CA GLY A 99 -12.25 12.11 -0.68
C GLY A 99 -11.86 12.70 -2.03
N ASN A 100 -11.45 11.88 -3.01
CA ASN A 100 -11.04 12.29 -4.36
C ASN A 100 -9.86 13.28 -4.39
N VAL A 101 -9.04 13.32 -3.34
CA VAL A 101 -7.95 14.29 -3.22
C VAL A 101 -6.78 13.91 -4.12
N ALA A 102 -6.35 14.81 -5.01
CA ALA A 102 -5.17 14.59 -5.83
C ALA A 102 -3.86 14.63 -5.00
N GLY A 103 -2.83 13.97 -5.52
CA GLY A 103 -1.47 14.08 -4.99
C GLY A 103 -1.19 13.26 -3.72
N LYS A 104 -2.04 12.29 -3.38
CA LYS A 104 -1.81 11.34 -2.27
C LYS A 104 -0.92 10.14 -2.62
N ARG A 105 -0.47 10.05 -3.87
CA ARG A 105 0.49 9.04 -4.35
C ARG A 105 1.62 9.71 -5.16
N PRO A 106 2.84 9.17 -5.15
CA PRO A 106 3.92 9.69 -5.98
C PRO A 106 3.82 9.17 -7.41
N ASP A 107 4.45 9.89 -8.33
CA ASP A 107 4.67 9.43 -9.70
C ASP A 107 5.50 8.14 -9.70
N ARG A 108 5.08 7.16 -10.52
CA ARG A 108 5.67 5.82 -10.57
C ARG A 108 5.67 5.17 -9.17
N ALA A 109 4.49 5.16 -8.54
CA ALA A 109 4.28 4.71 -7.17
C ALA A 109 4.97 3.37 -6.85
N THR A 110 4.85 2.36 -7.72
CA THR A 110 5.51 1.06 -7.53
C THR A 110 7.02 1.20 -7.34
N LEU A 111 7.71 2.03 -8.13
CA LEU A 111 9.16 2.24 -8.02
C LEU A 111 9.52 2.98 -6.74
N VAL A 112 8.77 4.03 -6.41
CA VAL A 112 9.02 4.86 -5.22
C VAL A 112 8.80 4.03 -3.95
N TYR A 113 7.67 3.34 -3.84
CA TYR A 113 7.34 2.49 -2.70
C TYR A 113 8.30 1.30 -2.57
N THR A 114 8.67 0.65 -3.68
CA THR A 114 9.67 -0.43 -3.64
C THR A 114 11.03 0.09 -3.15
N SER A 115 11.46 1.25 -3.62
CA SER A 115 12.73 1.87 -3.19
C SER A 115 12.69 2.26 -1.71
N ALA A 116 11.57 2.82 -1.27
CA ALA A 116 11.27 3.15 0.12
C ALA A 116 11.40 1.91 1.03
N VAL A 117 10.68 0.84 0.69
CA VAL A 117 10.71 -0.42 1.44
C VAL A 117 12.11 -1.03 1.44
N LYS A 118 12.81 -1.08 0.29
CA LYS A 118 14.17 -1.66 0.20
C LYS A 118 15.20 -0.90 1.03
N ARG A 119 15.18 0.44 1.00
CA ARG A 119 16.11 1.26 1.78
C ARG A 119 15.89 1.07 3.28
N ARG A 120 14.65 0.88 3.71
CA ARG A 120 14.25 0.84 5.13
C ARG A 120 14.29 -0.57 5.71
N GLY A 121 13.97 -1.59 4.92
CA GLY A 121 14.06 -3.01 5.33
C GLY A 121 15.49 -3.48 5.60
N LYS A 122 16.51 -2.79 5.08
CA LYS A 122 17.92 -3.02 5.45
C LYS A 122 18.29 -2.47 6.84
N MET A 123 17.49 -1.55 7.39
CA MET A 123 17.74 -0.88 8.67
C MET A 123 17.23 -1.70 9.88
N CYS A 124 16.42 -2.73 9.63
CA CYS A 124 15.93 -3.68 10.66
C CYS A 124 16.75 -4.99 10.69
N ARG A 125 18.09 -4.89 10.56
CA ARG A 125 19.05 -5.98 10.82
C ARG A 125 19.87 -5.63 12.04
#